data_AF-A0A952C3K3-F1
#
_entry.id   AF-A0A952C3K3-F1
#
_cell.length_a   1.000
_cell.length_b   1.000
_cell.length_c   1.000
_cell.angle_alpha   90.00
_cell.angle_beta   90.00
_cell.angle_gamma   90.00
#
_symmetry.space_group_name_H-M   'P 1'
#
loop_
_entity.id
_entity.type
_entity.pdbx_description
1 polymer ?
#
loop_
_entity_poly.entity_id
_entity_poly.type
_entity_poly.pdbx_seq_one_letter_code
_entity_poly.pdbx_strand_id
1 'polypeptide(L)'
;MAINIGFCRDLSTPYAETVERVLRALHKEGFQVLAEVDIKRALEPALDGGYEHASLLTVANPELARSLLEVDGDLSLMLPCSVVVSANGSSGSRIRITDPIHALGAVAHPRVKPLADELNRRLWRVYLDVVVVAPE
;
A
#
# COMPACT_ATOMS: atom_id res chain seq x y z
N MET A 1 11.45 -15.02 11.63
CA MET A 1 10.24 -14.33 12.14
C MET A 1 9.80 -13.33 11.07
N ALA A 2 8.55 -13.38 10.61
CA ALA A 2 8.08 -12.42 9.60
C ALA A 2 7.80 -11.07 10.27
N ILE A 3 8.27 -9.99 9.65
CA ILE A 3 7.97 -8.63 10.10
C ILE A 3 6.54 -8.29 9.66
N ASN A 4 5.69 -7.84 10.58
CA ASN A 4 4.31 -7.45 10.31
C ASN A 4 4.13 -5.94 10.53
N ILE A 5 4.12 -5.18 9.44
CA ILE A 5 3.93 -3.71 9.42
C ILE A 5 2.81 -3.29 8.46
N GLY A 6 1.98 -4.24 8.03
CA GLY A 6 1.06 -4.07 6.92
C GLY A 6 0.22 -5.30 6.60
N PHE A 7 -0.78 -5.10 5.75
CA PHE A 7 -1.64 -6.17 5.24
C PHE A 7 -0.93 -6.87 4.09
N CYS A 8 -0.73 -8.19 4.20
CA CYS A 8 0.04 -8.95 3.21
C CYS A 8 -0.66 -10.26 2.84
N ARG A 9 -0.66 -10.61 1.55
CA ARG A 9 -1.26 -11.85 1.05
C ARG A 9 -0.59 -12.34 -0.23
N ASP A 10 -0.41 -13.66 -0.32
CA ASP A 10 -0.11 -14.35 -1.58
C ASP A 10 -1.39 -14.60 -2.36
N LEU A 11 -1.34 -14.34 -3.66
CA LEU A 11 -2.46 -14.48 -4.58
C LEU A 11 -2.07 -15.44 -5.70
N SER A 12 -3.03 -16.21 -6.17
CA SER A 12 -2.89 -17.05 -7.37
C SER A 12 -3.09 -16.26 -8.67
N THR A 13 -3.39 -14.97 -8.58
CA THR A 13 -3.58 -14.09 -9.74
C THR A 13 -2.23 -13.56 -10.23
N PRO A 14 -2.01 -13.46 -11.55
CA PRO A 14 -0.79 -12.91 -12.11
C PRO A 14 -0.50 -11.50 -11.61
N TYR A 15 0.79 -11.16 -11.59
CA TYR A 15 1.30 -9.84 -11.19
C TYR A 15 0.55 -8.67 -11.85
N ALA A 16 0.48 -8.66 -13.20
CA ALA A 16 -0.10 -7.55 -13.95
C ALA A 16 -1.59 -7.35 -13.63
N GLU A 17 -2.35 -8.45 -13.55
CA GLU A 17 -3.76 -8.41 -13.17
C GLU A 17 -3.94 -7.91 -11.74
N THR A 18 -3.07 -8.32 -10.83
CA THR A 18 -3.10 -7.88 -9.43
C THR A 18 -2.85 -6.38 -9.31
N VAL A 19 -1.90 -5.84 -10.08
CA VAL A 19 -1.65 -4.38 -10.15
C VAL A 19 -2.93 -3.65 -10.57
N GLU A 20 -3.60 -4.09 -11.63
CA GLU A 20 -4.84 -3.45 -12.07
C GLU A 20 -5.96 -3.53 -11.04
N ARG A 21 -6.12 -4.68 -10.37
CA ARG A 21 -7.10 -4.86 -9.29
C ARG A 21 -6.82 -3.87 -8.15
N VAL A 22 -5.57 -3.73 -7.75
CA VAL A 22 -5.13 -2.76 -6.73
C VAL A 22 -5.47 -1.34 -7.15
N LEU A 23 -5.15 -0.94 -8.38
CA LEU A 23 -5.46 0.41 -8.89
C LEU A 23 -6.97 0.71 -8.85
N ARG A 24 -7.80 -0.25 -9.27
CA ARG A 24 -9.26 -0.11 -9.21
C ARG A 24 -9.77 -0.01 -7.77
N ALA A 25 -9.29 -0.86 -6.88
CA ALA A 25 -9.68 -0.87 -5.46
C ALA A 25 -9.27 0.43 -4.75
N LEU A 26 -8.07 0.94 -5.01
CA LEU A 26 -7.60 2.22 -4.49
C LEU A 26 -8.50 3.38 -4.95
N HIS A 27 -8.82 3.43 -6.24
CA HIS A 27 -9.70 4.46 -6.79
C HIS A 27 -11.09 4.43 -6.13
N LYS A 28 -11.67 3.24 -5.95
CA LYS A 28 -12.97 3.03 -5.31
C LYS A 28 -13.03 3.56 -3.86
N GLU A 29 -11.94 3.44 -3.10
CA GLU A 29 -11.85 3.95 -1.72
C GLU A 29 -11.36 5.41 -1.63
N GLY A 30 -11.19 6.08 -2.78
CA GLY A 30 -10.83 7.49 -2.89
C GLY A 30 -9.34 7.78 -2.76
N PHE A 31 -8.49 6.78 -2.96
CA PHE A 31 -7.04 6.98 -3.04
C PHE A 31 -6.63 7.36 -4.46
N GLN A 32 -5.70 8.31 -4.54
CA GLN A 32 -4.99 8.69 -5.75
C GLN A 32 -3.59 8.08 -5.70
N VAL A 33 -3.17 7.50 -6.84
CA VAL A 33 -1.78 7.07 -7.02
C VAL A 33 -0.96 8.30 -7.41
N LEU A 34 0.04 8.62 -6.61
CA LEU A 34 0.91 9.79 -6.83
C LEU A 34 2.12 9.42 -7.66
N ALA A 35 2.68 8.23 -7.44
CA ALA A 35 3.77 7.70 -8.23
C ALA A 35 3.75 6.16 -8.23
N GLU A 36 4.36 5.61 -9.26
CA GLU A 36 4.67 4.19 -9.38
C GLU A 36 6.18 4.04 -9.60
N VAL A 37 6.80 3.13 -8.85
CA VAL A 37 8.21 2.79 -8.94
C VAL A 37 8.36 1.30 -9.19
N ASP A 38 8.97 0.93 -10.32
CA ASP A 38 9.47 -0.42 -10.54
C ASP A 38 10.70 -0.64 -9.66
N ILE A 39 10.54 -1.36 -8.55
CA ILE A 39 11.59 -1.59 -7.55
C ILE A 39 12.75 -2.36 -8.19
N LYS A 40 12.44 -3.38 -8.99
CA LYS A 40 13.47 -4.21 -9.64
C LYS A 40 14.33 -3.32 -10.51
N ARG A 41 13.72 -2.54 -11.41
CA ARG A 41 14.45 -1.66 -12.33
C ARG A 41 15.19 -0.54 -11.58
N ALA A 42 14.58 0.04 -10.54
CA ALA A 42 15.18 1.14 -9.79
C ALA A 42 16.40 0.73 -8.96
N LEU A 43 16.43 -0.52 -8.49
CA LEU A 43 17.48 -1.04 -7.60
C LEU A 43 18.31 -2.16 -8.25
N GLU A 44 18.11 -2.45 -9.55
CA GLU A 44 18.80 -3.52 -10.27
C GLU A 44 20.33 -3.50 -10.09
N PRO A 45 21.01 -2.34 -10.19
CA PRO A 45 22.46 -2.27 -9.99
C PRO A 45 22.93 -2.65 -8.59
N ALA A 46 22.03 -2.59 -7.59
CA ALA A 46 22.32 -2.84 -6.18
C ALA A 46 21.82 -4.20 -5.67
N LEU A 47 20.93 -4.88 -6.42
CA LEU A 47 20.26 -6.12 -5.99
C LEU A 47 20.77 -7.38 -6.74
N ASP A 48 21.81 -7.24 -7.57
CA ASP A 48 22.47 -8.34 -8.31
C ASP A 48 21.48 -9.31 -9.01
N GLY A 49 20.40 -8.76 -9.59
CA GLY A 49 19.42 -9.51 -10.38
C GLY A 49 18.48 -10.44 -9.59
N GLY A 50 18.57 -10.48 -8.26
CA GLY A 50 17.80 -11.41 -7.42
C GLY A 50 16.37 -10.99 -7.06
N TYR A 51 15.89 -9.85 -7.55
CA TYR A 51 14.56 -9.33 -7.21
C TYR A 51 13.54 -9.61 -8.32
N GLU A 52 12.44 -10.29 -7.98
CA GLU A 52 11.31 -10.47 -8.89
C GLU A 52 10.63 -9.13 -9.22
N HIS A 53 9.81 -9.10 -10.28
CA HIS A 53 9.06 -7.89 -10.65
C HIS A 53 8.26 -7.35 -9.47
N ALA A 54 8.39 -6.05 -9.18
CA ALA A 54 7.63 -5.42 -8.12
C ALA A 54 7.39 -3.94 -8.39
N SER A 55 6.13 -3.53 -8.31
CA SER A 55 5.71 -2.13 -8.35
C SER A 55 5.43 -1.65 -6.93
N LEU A 56 6.08 -0.56 -6.53
CA LEU A 56 5.73 0.26 -5.39
C LEU A 56 4.83 1.40 -5.87
N LEU A 57 3.59 1.40 -5.41
CA LEU A 57 2.63 2.49 -5.60
C LEU A 57 2.61 3.36 -4.35
N THR A 58 2.80 4.66 -4.53
CA THR A 58 2.57 5.64 -3.47
C THR A 58 1.19 6.23 -3.61
N VAL A 59 0.40 6.21 -2.54
CA VAL A 59 -1.03 6.54 -2.59
C VAL A 59 -1.44 7.50 -1.48
N ALA A 60 -2.33 8.42 -1.79
CA ALA A 60 -2.89 9.35 -0.83
C ALA A 60 -4.40 9.50 -1.04
N ASN A 61 -5.15 9.55 0.06
CA ASN A 61 -6.52 10.05 0.05
C ASN A 61 -6.45 11.57 0.31
N PRO A 62 -6.85 12.45 -0.63
CA PRO A 62 -6.63 13.89 -0.51
C PRO A 62 -7.25 14.53 0.74
N GLU A 63 -8.44 14.07 1.14
CA GLU A 63 -9.15 14.62 2.30
C GLU A 63 -8.42 14.25 3.59
N LEU A 64 -8.02 12.99 3.75
CA LEU A 64 -7.30 12.50 4.93
C LEU A 64 -5.88 13.06 5.00
N ALA A 65 -5.20 13.19 3.86
CA ALA A 65 -3.89 13.81 3.76
C ALA A 65 -3.95 15.28 4.21
N ARG A 66 -4.93 16.05 3.70
CA ARG A 66 -5.16 17.43 4.17
C ARG A 66 -5.41 17.49 5.67
N SER A 67 -6.29 16.63 6.21
CA SER A 67 -6.60 16.61 7.64
C SER A 67 -5.39 16.27 8.51
N LEU A 68 -4.47 15.40 8.04
CA LEU A 68 -3.20 15.14 8.74
C LEU A 68 -2.30 16.38 8.72
N LEU A 69 -2.13 17.02 7.56
CA LEU A 69 -1.29 18.21 7.43
C LEU A 69 -1.82 19.42 8.22
N GLU A 70 -3.14 19.51 8.43
CA GLU A 70 -3.78 20.51 9.29
C GLU A 70 -3.59 20.24 10.80
N VAL A 71 -3.19 19.02 11.18
CA VAL A 71 -2.77 18.74 12.55
C VAL A 71 -1.36 19.25 12.77
N ASP A 72 -0.44 18.86 11.90
CA ASP A 72 0.96 19.30 11.91
C ASP A 72 1.60 19.07 10.53
N GLY A 73 2.40 20.02 10.06
CA GLY A 73 3.09 19.92 8.77
C GLY A 73 4.13 18.80 8.72
N ASP A 74 4.70 18.41 9.87
CA ASP A 74 5.67 17.32 9.97
C ASP A 74 5.04 15.95 9.66
N LEU A 75 3.71 15.83 9.72
CA LEU A 75 2.98 14.64 9.31
C LEU A 75 3.09 14.35 7.80
N SER A 76 3.59 15.30 7.01
CA SER A 76 3.98 15.08 5.62
C SER A 76 5.02 13.96 5.46
N LEU A 77 5.84 13.68 6.49
CA LEU A 77 6.82 12.59 6.47
C LEU A 77 6.19 11.19 6.54
N MET A 78 4.93 11.09 6.99
CA MET A 78 4.18 9.83 7.12
C MET A 78 3.24 9.59 5.95
N LEU A 79 3.23 10.52 4.98
CA LEU A 79 2.48 10.45 3.74
C LEU A 79 3.47 10.41 2.57
N PRO A 80 3.17 9.73 1.46
CA PRO A 80 1.99 8.92 1.17
C PRO A 80 2.03 7.51 1.79
N CYS A 81 0.91 6.78 1.76
CA CYS A 81 0.90 5.36 2.08
C CYS A 81 1.52 4.54 0.94
N SER A 82 2.09 3.38 1.26
CA SER A 82 2.73 2.50 0.28
C SER A 82 1.90 1.24 0.03
N VAL A 83 1.78 0.87 -1.24
CA VAL A 83 1.24 -0.42 -1.68
C VAL A 83 2.26 -1.07 -2.61
N VAL A 84 2.65 -2.30 -2.32
CA VAL A 84 3.59 -3.07 -3.13
C VAL A 84 2.88 -4.28 -3.70
N VAL A 85 2.96 -4.45 -5.01
CA VAL A 85 2.64 -5.70 -5.68
C VAL A 85 3.95 -6.29 -6.18
N SER A 86 4.20 -7.56 -5.90
CA SER A 86 5.35 -8.29 -6.44
C SER A 86 4.89 -9.57 -7.14
N ALA A 87 5.61 -10.02 -8.14
CA ALA A 87 5.48 -11.39 -8.61
C ALA A 87 5.80 -12.37 -7.46
N ASN A 88 5.26 -13.57 -7.59
CA ASN A 88 5.52 -14.67 -6.67
C ASN A 88 5.53 -15.97 -7.49
N GLY A 89 6.70 -16.31 -8.03
CA GLY A 89 6.86 -17.45 -8.93
C GLY A 89 6.22 -17.22 -10.30
N SER A 90 5.86 -18.31 -10.99
CA SER A 90 5.48 -18.28 -12.41
C SER A 90 4.08 -17.73 -12.70
N SER A 91 3.17 -17.76 -11.73
CA SER A 91 1.74 -17.44 -11.96
C SER A 91 1.09 -16.64 -10.84
N GLY A 92 1.75 -16.51 -9.69
CA GLY A 92 1.21 -15.81 -8.54
C GLY A 92 1.73 -14.39 -8.38
N SER A 93 1.17 -13.71 -7.41
CA SER A 93 1.64 -12.41 -6.94
C SER A 93 1.58 -12.34 -5.42
N ARG A 94 2.17 -11.30 -4.85
CA ARG A 94 2.04 -10.94 -3.45
C ARG A 94 1.73 -9.47 -3.34
N ILE A 95 0.69 -9.14 -2.58
CA ILE A 95 0.35 -7.77 -2.21
C ILE A 95 0.84 -7.47 -0.79
N ARG A 96 1.33 -6.24 -0.58
CA ARG A 96 1.65 -5.66 0.72
C ARG A 96 1.12 -4.24 0.77
N ILE A 97 0.32 -3.89 1.77
CA ILE A 97 -0.20 -2.54 1.99
C ILE A 97 0.27 -2.09 3.37
N THR A 98 0.88 -0.91 3.47
CA THR A 98 1.28 -0.33 4.77
C THR A 98 0.09 -0.24 5.72
N ASP A 99 0.29 -0.60 6.98
CA ASP A 99 -0.69 -0.35 8.03
C ASP A 99 -0.52 1.07 8.61
N PRO A 100 -1.50 1.98 8.42
CA PRO A 100 -1.43 3.35 8.94
C PRO A 100 -1.35 3.43 10.47
N ILE A 101 -1.90 2.45 11.20
CA ILE A 101 -1.81 2.42 12.67
C ILE A 101 -0.36 2.20 13.09
N HIS A 102 0.36 1.31 12.41
CA HIS A 102 1.78 1.10 12.67
C HIS A 102 2.62 2.32 12.23
N ALA A 103 2.34 2.88 11.04
CA ALA A 103 3.10 4.03 10.52
C ALA A 103 2.95 5.29 11.38
N LEU A 104 1.73 5.57 11.86
CA LEU A 104 1.43 6.75 12.68
C LEU A 104 1.50 6.47 14.19
N GLY A 105 1.76 5.23 14.61
CA GLY A 105 1.68 4.81 16.01
C GLY A 105 2.68 5.50 16.94
N ALA A 106 3.81 5.98 16.39
CA ALA A 106 4.80 6.76 17.14
C ALA A 106 4.35 8.22 17.39
N VAL A 107 3.35 8.71 16.65
CA VAL A 107 2.86 10.08 16.79
C VAL A 107 1.87 10.15 17.95
N ALA A 108 2.34 10.59 19.11
CA ALA A 108 1.53 10.77 20.32
C ALA A 108 0.63 12.03 20.25
N HIS A 109 -0.29 12.10 19.28
CA HIS A 109 -1.19 13.23 19.08
C HIS A 109 -2.67 12.80 19.00
N PRO A 110 -3.57 13.38 19.81
CA PRO A 110 -4.96 12.91 19.94
C PRO A 110 -5.78 13.05 18.64
N ARG A 111 -5.45 14.03 17.79
CA ARG A 111 -6.10 14.21 16.48
C ARG A 111 -5.57 13.25 15.40
N VAL A 112 -4.43 12.59 15.61
CA VAL A 112 -3.82 11.70 14.61
C VAL A 112 -4.43 10.30 14.66
N LYS A 113 -4.69 9.76 15.86
CA LYS A 113 -5.24 8.41 16.01
C LYS A 113 -6.53 8.18 15.19
N PRO A 114 -7.55 9.06 15.23
CA PRO A 114 -8.76 8.86 14.43
C PRO A 114 -8.51 8.87 12.92
N LEU A 115 -7.54 9.66 12.45
CA LEU A 115 -7.14 9.73 11.05
C LEU A 115 -6.40 8.45 10.62
N ALA A 116 -5.53 7.92 11.49
CA ALA A 116 -4.86 6.65 11.28
C ALA A 116 -5.87 5.49 11.21
N ASP A 117 -6.84 5.46 12.13
CA ASP A 117 -7.91 4.47 12.15
C ASP A 117 -8.73 4.52 10.84
N GLU A 118 -9.07 5.71 10.34
CA GLU A 118 -9.81 5.86 9.09
C GLU A 118 -9.00 5.46 7.84
N LEU A 119 -7.73 5.87 7.75
CA LEU A 119 -6.81 5.42 6.69
C LEU A 119 -6.70 3.89 6.69
N ASN A 120 -6.52 3.30 7.87
CA ASN A 120 -6.41 1.85 8.04
C ASN A 120 -7.68 1.15 7.55
N ARG A 121 -8.87 1.62 7.93
CA ARG A 121 -10.15 1.04 7.47
C ARG A 121 -10.29 1.07 5.96
N ARG A 122 -9.91 2.18 5.30
CA ARG A 122 -10.00 2.28 3.84
C ARG A 122 -8.99 1.39 3.13
N LEU A 123 -7.73 1.40 3.56
CA LEU A 123 -6.71 0.49 3.02
C LEU A 123 -7.04 -0.98 3.29
N TRP A 124 -7.71 -1.29 4.40
CA TRP A 124 -8.22 -2.62 4.66
C TRP A 124 -9.32 -3.04 3.67
N ARG A 125 -10.21 -2.13 3.28
CA ARG A 125 -11.19 -2.39 2.21
C ARG A 125 -10.53 -2.60 0.85
N VAL A 126 -9.50 -1.81 0.53
CA VAL A 126 -8.66 -2.04 -0.67
C VAL A 126 -8.07 -3.44 -0.63
N TYR A 127 -7.48 -3.82 0.51
CA TYR A 127 -6.94 -5.16 0.71
C TYR A 127 -8.01 -6.23 0.48
N LEU A 128 -9.17 -6.12 1.12
CA LEU A 128 -10.27 -7.09 0.97
C LEU A 128 -10.77 -7.19 -0.48
N ASP A 129 -10.95 -6.07 -1.18
CA ASP A 129 -11.41 -6.04 -2.58
C ASP A 129 -10.43 -6.77 -3.53
N VAL A 130 -9.13 -6.76 -3.20
CA VAL A 130 -8.11 -7.43 -4.00
C VAL A 130 -7.97 -8.91 -3.64
N VAL A 131 -8.06 -9.28 -2.36
CA VAL A 131 -7.80 -10.66 -1.91
C VAL A 131 -9.04 -11.56 -1.91
N VAL A 132 -10.24 -11.00 -1.86
CA VAL A 132 -11.49 -11.75 -1.93
C VAL A 132 -11.81 -11.98 -3.40
N VAL A 133 -11.38 -13.12 -3.93
CA VAL A 133 -11.76 -13.57 -5.28
C VAL A 133 -13.26 -13.91 -5.24
N ALA A 134 -14.07 -13.22 -6.05
CA ALA A 134 -15.43 -13.68 -6.32
C ALA A 134 -15.35 -15.08 -6.94
N PRO A 135 -16.08 -16.10 -6.43
CA PRO A 135 -16.16 -17.37 -7.13
C PRO A 135 -16.77 -17.11 -8.51
N GLU A 136 -16.12 -17.62 -9.55
CA GLU A 136 -16.70 -17.73 -10.89
C GLU A 136 -17.99 -18.58 -10.86
#